data_AF-F0YPQ6-F1
#
_entry.id   AF-F0YPQ6-F1
#
_cell.length_a   1.000
_cell.length_b   1.000
_cell.length_c   1.000
_cell.angle_alpha   90.00
_cell.angle_beta   90.00
_cell.angle_gamma   90.00
#
_symmetry.space_group_name_H-M   'P 1'
#
loop_
_entity.id
_entity.type
_entity.pdbx_description
1 polymer ?
#
loop_
_entity_poly.entity_id
_entity_poly.type
_entity_poly.pdbx_seq_one_letter_code
_entity_poly.pdbx_strand_id
1 'polypeptide(L)'
;LQAACVDDRALLEKGTTAFTSWVRSYLEHRLPFIFRWEKVDVGSVARLFALLKLPEMPELRKLAKAGKLTAFERSDVRTGAIPFKDEKREAARQKRYAAEQETRKQKREELRAAAAGGDAPPKKPAAKRDDGPRKRKGQHAKIMDEWDDLAAEERLHKRLKKGKISQDDFD
;
A
#
# COMPACT_ATOMS: atom_id res chain seq x y z
N LEU A 1 -9.89 30.19 5.40
CA LEU A 1 -10.16 28.76 5.68
C LEU A 1 -8.96 28.04 6.27
N GLN A 2 -7.75 28.17 5.70
CA GLN A 2 -6.55 27.52 6.25
C GLN A 2 -6.26 27.89 7.72
N ALA A 3 -6.48 29.15 8.13
CA ALA A 3 -6.35 29.55 9.54
C ALA A 3 -7.27 28.75 10.48
N ALA A 4 -8.54 28.55 10.10
CA ALA A 4 -9.48 27.75 10.89
C ALA A 4 -9.07 26.26 10.97
N CYS A 5 -8.34 25.75 9.97
CA CYS A 5 -7.76 24.39 10.00
C CYS A 5 -6.54 24.28 10.91
N VAL A 6 -5.85 25.40 11.20
CA VAL A 6 -4.77 25.46 12.20
C VAL A 6 -5.36 25.48 13.62
N ASP A 7 -6.51 26.10 13.81
CA ASP A 7 -7.17 26.20 15.12
C ASP A 7 -7.89 24.90 15.53
N ASP A 8 -8.53 24.21 14.57
CA ASP A 8 -9.25 22.97 14.83
C ASP A 8 -8.84 21.82 13.91
N ARG A 9 -8.25 20.79 14.52
CA ARG A 9 -7.90 19.56 13.82
C ARG A 9 -9.08 18.84 13.19
N ALA A 10 -10.30 18.96 13.73
CA ALA A 10 -11.45 18.29 13.14
C ALA A 10 -11.75 18.79 11.73
N LEU A 11 -11.56 20.09 11.47
CA LEU A 11 -11.71 20.67 10.13
C LEU A 11 -10.61 20.19 9.19
N LEU A 12 -9.38 20.12 9.68
CA LEU A 12 -8.24 19.61 8.91
C LEU A 12 -8.45 18.15 8.47
N GLU A 13 -8.89 17.28 9.38
CA GLU A 13 -9.13 15.86 9.08
C GLU A 13 -10.32 15.67 8.12
N LYS A 14 -11.38 16.47 8.28
CA LYS A 14 -12.51 16.50 7.33
C LYS A 14 -12.08 16.97 5.95
N GLY A 15 -11.28 18.04 5.86
CA GLY A 15 -10.75 18.53 4.58
C GLY A 15 -9.90 17.47 3.88
N THR A 16 -9.02 16.80 4.64
CA THR A 16 -8.20 15.70 4.11
C THR A 16 -9.05 14.54 3.62
N THR A 17 -10.06 14.14 4.40
CA THR A 17 -10.98 13.05 4.04
C THR A 17 -11.80 13.40 2.79
N ALA A 18 -12.35 14.61 2.72
CA ALA A 18 -13.11 15.08 1.57
C ALA A 18 -12.26 15.11 0.30
N PHE A 19 -11.02 15.61 0.39
CA PHE A 19 -10.10 15.63 -0.73
C PHE A 19 -9.74 14.22 -1.23
N THR A 20 -9.41 13.29 -0.32
CA THR A 20 -9.10 11.90 -0.74
C THR A 20 -10.31 11.19 -1.36
N SER A 21 -11.52 11.46 -0.86
CA SER A 21 -12.75 10.96 -1.47
C SER A 21 -12.98 11.54 -2.86
N TRP A 22 -12.71 12.83 -3.06
CA TRP A 22 -12.80 13.47 -4.38
C TRP A 22 -11.76 12.91 -5.36
N VAL A 23 -10.51 12.70 -4.93
CA VAL A 23 -9.47 12.10 -5.78
C VAL A 23 -9.90 10.70 -6.23
N ARG A 24 -10.41 9.88 -5.31
CA ARG A 24 -10.88 8.52 -5.63
C ARG A 24 -12.06 8.55 -6.60
N SER A 25 -13.07 9.38 -6.36
CA SER A 25 -14.23 9.47 -7.25
C SER A 25 -13.85 9.99 -8.64
N TYR A 26 -12.86 10.88 -8.73
CA TYR A 26 -12.35 11.37 -10.01
C TYR A 26 -11.67 10.25 -10.82
N LEU A 27 -10.95 9.36 -10.15
CA LEU A 27 -10.22 8.25 -10.80
C LEU A 27 -11.13 7.08 -11.20
N GLU A 28 -12.17 6.80 -10.43
CA GLU A 28 -13.13 5.72 -10.70
C GLU A 28 -14.11 6.07 -11.83
N HIS A 29 -14.16 7.33 -12.25
CA HIS A 29 -15.13 7.80 -13.20
C HIS A 29 -14.95 7.17 -14.60
N ARG A 30 -16.05 6.68 -15.19
CA ARG A 30 -16.07 5.92 -16.46
C ARG A 30 -15.90 6.76 -17.73
N LEU A 31 -15.80 8.09 -17.62
CA LEU A 31 -15.64 9.01 -18.76
C LEU A 31 -14.21 9.57 -18.86
N PRO A 32 -13.24 8.80 -19.38
CA PRO A 32 -11.84 9.23 -19.48
C PRO A 32 -11.63 10.41 -20.43
N PHE A 33 -12.56 10.64 -21.38
CA PHE A 33 -12.44 11.73 -22.34
C PHE A 33 -12.63 13.11 -21.69
N ILE A 34 -13.61 13.22 -20.80
CA ILE A 34 -13.95 14.46 -20.09
C ILE A 34 -13.06 14.58 -18.85
N PHE A 35 -13.00 13.52 -18.04
CA PHE A 35 -12.27 13.51 -16.77
C PHE A 35 -10.85 12.97 -16.95
N ARG A 36 -9.99 13.81 -17.53
CA ARG A 36 -8.56 13.48 -17.70
C ARG A 36 -7.77 13.88 -16.46
N TRP A 37 -7.29 12.89 -15.70
CA TRP A 37 -6.48 13.13 -14.50
C TRP A 37 -5.25 14.01 -14.76
N GLU A 38 -4.61 13.83 -15.91
CA GLU A 38 -3.38 14.56 -16.27
C GLU A 38 -3.56 16.05 -16.50
N LYS A 39 -4.80 16.50 -16.79
CA LYS A 39 -5.12 17.90 -17.09
C LYS A 39 -5.74 18.64 -15.90
N VAL A 40 -6.02 17.93 -14.81
CA VAL A 40 -6.62 18.53 -13.62
C VAL A 40 -5.55 19.22 -12.81
N ASP A 41 -5.79 20.49 -12.45
CA ASP A 41 -4.98 21.18 -11.47
C ASP A 41 -5.37 20.74 -10.06
N VAL A 42 -4.73 19.66 -9.62
CA VAL A 42 -4.90 19.11 -8.27
C VAL A 42 -4.39 20.07 -7.18
N GLY A 43 -3.44 20.96 -7.52
CA GLY A 43 -2.92 21.94 -6.57
C GLY A 43 -3.97 22.99 -6.19
N SER A 44 -4.69 23.53 -7.17
CA SER A 44 -5.82 24.45 -6.91
C SER A 44 -6.96 23.77 -6.16
N VAL A 45 -7.27 22.51 -6.48
CA VAL A 45 -8.27 21.75 -5.73
C VAL A 45 -7.86 21.54 -4.28
N ALA A 46 -6.59 21.20 -4.02
CA ALA A 46 -6.08 21.07 -2.66
C ALA A 46 -6.19 22.39 -1.85
N ARG A 47 -6.02 23.54 -2.50
CA ARG A 47 -6.25 24.87 -1.89
C ARG A 47 -7.74 25.10 -1.56
N LEU A 48 -8.65 24.69 -2.43
CA LEU A 48 -10.10 24.78 -2.20
C LEU A 48 -10.54 23.97 -0.96
N PHE A 49 -9.94 22.81 -0.74
CA PHE A 49 -10.16 22.00 0.47
C PHE A 49 -9.38 22.49 1.71
N ALA A 50 -8.69 23.63 1.62
CA ALA A 50 -7.90 24.25 2.69
C ALA A 50 -6.88 23.30 3.33
N LEU A 51 -6.24 22.44 2.53
CA LEU A 51 -5.24 21.51 3.04
C LEU A 51 -3.95 22.24 3.45
N LEU A 52 -3.41 21.84 4.60
CA LEU A 52 -2.10 22.30 5.10
C LEU A 52 -0.95 21.45 4.52
N LYS A 53 -1.21 20.15 4.36
CA LYS A 53 -0.29 19.17 3.76
C LYS A 53 -1.10 18.27 2.83
N LEU A 54 -0.53 17.96 1.66
CA LEU A 54 -1.11 16.94 0.78
C LEU A 54 -1.01 15.55 1.39
N PRO A 55 -2.07 14.72 1.29
CA PRO A 55 -2.00 13.33 1.70
C PRO A 55 -1.02 12.55 0.82
N GLU A 56 -0.39 11.53 1.40
CA GLU A 56 0.58 10.69 0.70
C GLU A 56 -0.15 9.59 -0.06
N MET A 57 -0.57 9.90 -1.30
CA MET A 57 -1.21 8.95 -2.21
C MET A 57 -0.30 8.65 -3.42
N PRO A 58 -0.30 7.42 -3.96
CA PRO A 58 0.54 7.07 -5.09
C PRO A 58 0.25 7.91 -6.35
N GLU A 59 -0.99 8.36 -6.53
CA GLU A 59 -1.44 9.19 -7.64
C GLU A 59 -0.93 10.63 -7.52
N LEU A 60 -1.01 11.19 -6.30
CA LEU A 60 -0.45 12.51 -5.99
C LEU A 60 1.07 12.49 -6.08
N ARG A 61 1.72 11.39 -5.70
CA ARG A 61 3.17 11.24 -5.83
C ARG A 61 3.63 11.24 -7.28
N LYS A 62 2.86 10.67 -8.20
CA LYS A 62 3.15 10.74 -9.65
C LYS A 62 3.05 12.18 -10.15
N LEU A 63 2.01 12.91 -9.77
CA LEU A 63 1.83 14.33 -10.12
C LEU A 63 2.92 15.24 -9.52
N ALA A 64 3.32 14.97 -8.27
CA ALA A 64 4.40 15.68 -7.59
C ALA A 64 5.73 15.52 -8.32
N LYS A 65 6.06 14.28 -8.71
CA LYS A 65 7.27 13.99 -9.51
C LYS A 65 7.22 14.64 -10.90
N ALA A 66 6.03 14.75 -11.48
CA ALA A 66 5.82 15.40 -12.77
C ALA A 66 5.80 16.95 -12.68
N GLY A 67 5.99 17.54 -11.49
CA GLY A 67 6.01 19.00 -11.32
C GLY A 67 4.65 19.68 -11.51
N LYS A 68 3.54 18.93 -11.55
CA LYS A 68 2.18 19.47 -11.79
C LYS A 68 1.49 20.03 -10.53
N LEU A 69 2.19 20.11 -9.40
CA LEU A 69 1.67 20.61 -8.12
C LEU A 69 2.12 22.06 -7.82
N THR A 70 2.36 22.87 -8.85
CA THR A 70 2.84 24.26 -8.70
C THR A 70 1.90 25.16 -7.93
N ALA A 71 0.59 24.90 -8.01
CA ALA A 71 -0.43 25.72 -7.35
C ALA A 71 -0.60 25.44 -5.84
N PHE A 72 0.07 24.42 -5.28
CA PHE A 72 -0.06 24.08 -3.85
C PHE A 72 1.17 24.54 -3.06
N GLU A 73 0.97 25.56 -2.22
CA GLU A 73 1.96 25.98 -1.23
C GLU A 73 1.76 25.16 0.05
N ARG A 74 2.81 24.45 0.46
CA ARG A 74 2.79 23.68 1.69
C ARG A 74 2.98 24.63 2.87
N SER A 75 2.07 24.58 3.85
CA SER A 75 2.25 25.34 5.09
C SER A 75 3.34 24.71 5.95
N ASP A 76 4.16 25.53 6.60
CA ASP A 76 5.22 25.09 7.54
C ASP A 76 4.67 24.53 8.87
N VAL A 77 3.35 24.58 9.06
CA VAL A 77 2.69 24.14 10.29
C VAL A 77 2.83 22.64 10.49
N ARG A 78 3.32 22.23 11.67
CA ARG A 78 3.39 20.82 12.07
C ARG A 78 1.99 20.27 12.31
N THR A 79 1.46 19.60 11.28
CA THR A 79 0.10 19.03 11.26
C THR A 79 -0.19 18.11 12.46
N GLY A 80 0.82 17.43 13.03
CA GLY A 80 0.68 16.55 14.18
C GLY A 80 0.50 17.24 15.53
N ALA A 81 0.90 18.53 15.64
CA ALA A 81 0.85 19.30 16.87
C ALA A 81 -0.51 20.01 17.09
N ILE A 82 -1.35 20.08 16.05
CA ILE A 82 -2.65 20.74 16.12
C ILE A 82 -3.58 19.91 17.04
N PRO A 83 -4.13 20.49 18.12
CA PRO A 83 -5.08 19.83 18.99
C PRO A 83 -6.50 19.85 18.41
N PHE A 84 -7.37 18.95 18.88
CA PHE A 84 -8.81 19.10 18.71
C PHE A 84 -9.34 20.18 19.66
N LYS A 85 -10.32 20.97 19.19
CA LYS A 85 -11.02 21.94 20.05
C LYS A 85 -11.89 21.26 21.13
N ASP A 86 -12.30 20.02 20.89
CA ASP A 86 -13.09 19.20 21.83
C ASP A 86 -12.19 18.30 22.68
N GLU A 87 -12.21 18.53 23.99
CA GLU A 87 -11.40 17.81 24.99
C GLU A 87 -11.66 16.30 25.00
N LYS A 88 -12.91 15.86 24.79
CA LYS A 88 -13.26 14.43 24.77
C LYS A 88 -12.62 13.73 23.58
N ARG A 89 -12.59 14.40 22.44
CA ARG A 89 -11.93 13.90 21.23
C ARG A 89 -10.41 13.89 21.37
N GLU A 90 -9.82 14.90 21.99
CA GLU A 90 -8.37 14.92 22.23
C GLU A 90 -7.96 13.79 23.19
N ALA A 91 -8.72 13.55 24.26
CA ALA A 91 -8.45 12.43 25.17
C ALA A 91 -8.53 11.07 24.46
N ALA A 92 -9.55 10.87 23.61
CA ALA A 92 -9.67 9.66 22.79
C ALA A 92 -8.51 9.51 21.81
N ARG A 93 -8.07 10.62 21.18
CA ARG A 93 -6.93 10.64 20.26
C ARG A 93 -5.64 10.27 20.98
N GLN A 94 -5.35 10.83 22.14
CA GLN A 94 -4.14 10.53 22.91
C GLN A 94 -4.09 9.04 23.29
N LYS A 95 -5.21 8.46 23.72
CA LYS A 95 -5.32 7.00 23.98
C LYS A 95 -5.01 6.17 22.73
N ARG A 96 -5.58 6.52 21.58
CA ARG A 96 -5.32 5.83 20.31
C ARG A 96 -3.86 5.98 19.87
N TYR A 97 -3.31 7.18 20.00
CA TYR A 97 -1.92 7.46 19.65
C TYR A 97 -0.96 6.65 20.53
N ALA A 98 -1.18 6.59 21.84
CA ALA A 98 -0.38 5.77 22.74
C ALA A 98 -0.43 4.28 22.36
N ALA A 99 -1.63 3.73 22.10
CA ALA A 99 -1.79 2.35 21.66
C ALA A 99 -1.08 2.07 20.32
N GLU A 100 -1.17 2.99 19.36
CA GLU A 100 -0.49 2.88 18.07
C GLU A 100 1.04 2.95 18.20
N GLN A 101 1.57 3.77 19.12
CA GLN A 101 3.01 3.80 19.39
C GLN A 101 3.50 2.50 20.02
N GLU A 102 2.76 1.93 20.97
CA GLU A 102 3.15 0.66 21.61
C GLU A 102 3.11 -0.50 20.61
N THR A 103 2.02 -0.65 19.84
CA THR A 103 1.95 -1.67 18.78
C THR A 103 3.07 -1.52 17.74
N ARG A 104 3.43 -0.27 17.39
CA ARG A 104 4.51 0.00 16.44
C ARG A 104 5.89 -0.28 17.02
N LYS A 105 6.11 -0.05 18.32
CA LYS A 105 7.34 -0.46 19.03
C LYS A 105 7.46 -1.98 19.07
N GLN A 106 6.40 -2.67 19.49
CA GLN A 106 6.34 -4.14 19.53
C GLN A 106 6.65 -4.74 18.16
N LYS A 107 5.99 -4.26 17.09
CA LYS A 107 6.26 -4.70 15.73
C LYS A 107 7.71 -4.44 15.30
N ARG A 108 8.29 -3.30 15.71
CA ARG A 108 9.69 -2.98 15.40
C ARG A 108 10.67 -3.87 16.16
N GLU A 109 10.34 -4.22 17.40
CA GLU A 109 11.12 -5.16 18.22
C GLU A 109 11.01 -6.58 17.69
N GLU A 110 9.84 -7.04 17.26
CA GLU A 110 9.65 -8.30 16.55
C GLU A 110 10.46 -8.34 15.26
N LEU A 111 10.40 -7.28 14.44
CA LEU A 111 11.20 -7.17 13.21
C LEU A 111 12.70 -7.19 13.51
N ARG A 112 13.14 -6.55 14.60
CA ARG A 112 14.54 -6.51 15.01
C ARG A 112 15.01 -7.85 15.58
N ALA A 113 14.15 -8.55 16.33
CA ALA A 113 14.41 -9.89 16.83
C ALA A 113 14.47 -10.91 15.68
N ALA A 114 13.57 -10.81 14.70
CA ALA A 114 13.58 -11.61 13.49
C ALA A 114 14.80 -11.32 12.59
N ALA A 115 15.35 -10.10 12.63
CA ALA A 115 16.58 -9.75 11.90
C ALA A 115 17.87 -10.10 12.67
N ALA A 116 17.82 -10.17 14.01
CA ALA A 116 18.97 -10.49 14.87
C ALA A 116 19.12 -12.00 15.12
N GLY A 117 18.02 -12.75 15.12
CA GLY A 117 18.06 -14.20 14.93
C GLY A 117 18.46 -14.46 13.48
N GLY A 118 19.75 -14.72 13.25
CA GLY A 118 20.36 -14.94 11.93
C GLY A 118 19.88 -16.17 11.18
N ASP A 119 18.60 -16.53 11.27
CA ASP A 119 17.96 -17.40 10.30
C ASP A 119 17.57 -16.54 9.10
N ALA A 120 18.56 -16.20 8.28
CA ALA A 120 18.27 -16.14 6.86
C ALA A 120 17.61 -17.49 6.56
N PRO A 121 16.34 -17.54 6.11
CA PRO A 121 15.74 -18.82 5.81
C PRO A 121 16.72 -19.51 4.86
N PRO A 122 17.18 -20.74 5.16
CA PRO A 122 18.03 -21.44 4.21
C PRO A 122 17.28 -21.36 2.88
N LYS A 123 17.97 -20.95 1.81
CA LYS A 123 17.51 -21.25 0.46
C LYS A 123 17.37 -22.76 0.43
N LYS A 124 16.21 -23.26 0.85
CA LYS A 124 15.94 -24.68 0.90
C LYS A 124 15.97 -25.09 -0.57
N PRO A 125 16.83 -26.05 -0.98
CA PRO A 125 16.53 -26.76 -2.20
C PRO A 125 15.10 -27.27 -2.03
N ALA A 126 14.28 -27.11 -3.06
CA ALA A 126 12.86 -27.41 -3.07
C ALA A 126 12.60 -28.81 -2.50
N ALA A 127 12.37 -28.88 -1.19
CA ALA A 127 12.03 -30.10 -0.47
C ALA A 127 10.57 -29.95 -0.09
N LYS A 128 9.74 -30.75 -0.77
CA LYS A 128 8.30 -30.96 -0.54
C LYS A 128 8.01 -30.85 0.96
N ARG A 129 7.36 -29.77 1.37
CA ARG A 129 6.76 -29.67 2.70
C ARG A 129 5.36 -30.20 2.57
N ASP A 130 5.10 -31.31 3.24
CA ASP A 130 3.77 -31.83 3.51
C ASP A 130 2.98 -30.74 4.26
N ASP A 131 2.02 -30.13 3.58
CA ASP A 131 1.23 -29.01 4.08
C ASP A 131 -0.04 -29.57 4.76
N GLY A 132 0.02 -29.70 6.09
CA GLY A 132 -1.16 -29.73 6.94
C GLY A 132 -2.10 -28.53 6.65
N PRO A 133 -3.39 -28.61 7.01
CA PRO A 133 -4.49 -27.95 6.30
C PRO A 133 -4.38 -26.41 6.35
N ARG A 134 -3.70 -25.84 5.36
CA ARG A 134 -3.48 -24.41 5.21
C ARG A 134 -4.54 -23.79 4.32
N LYS A 135 -5.22 -22.80 4.91
CA LYS A 135 -5.96 -21.67 4.30
C LYS A 135 -6.07 -21.74 2.77
N ARG A 136 -7.29 -22.01 2.28
CA ARG A 136 -7.76 -21.88 0.87
C ARG A 136 -6.86 -20.94 0.04
N LYS A 137 -5.89 -21.51 -0.72
CA LYS A 137 -5.19 -20.79 -1.80
C LYS A 137 -6.24 -20.28 -2.80
N GLY A 138 -6.17 -19.01 -3.17
CA GLY A 138 -7.04 -18.40 -4.19
C GLY A 138 -6.85 -19.08 -5.55
N GLN A 139 -7.86 -19.05 -6.42
CA GLN A 139 -7.85 -19.77 -7.71
C GLN A 139 -6.61 -19.47 -8.56
N HIS A 140 -6.15 -18.23 -8.59
CA HIS A 140 -4.96 -17.85 -9.37
C HIS A 140 -3.68 -18.57 -8.92
N ALA A 141 -3.51 -18.80 -7.62
CA ALA A 141 -2.34 -19.54 -7.11
C ALA A 141 -2.40 -21.02 -7.50
N LYS A 142 -3.60 -21.61 -7.54
CA LYS A 142 -3.78 -23.00 -8.00
C LYS A 142 -3.45 -23.16 -9.48
N ILE A 143 -3.92 -22.21 -10.30
CA ILE A 143 -3.62 -22.18 -11.72
C ILE A 143 -2.09 -22.07 -11.90
N MET A 144 -1.41 -21.15 -11.23
CA MET A 144 0.05 -21.05 -11.39
C MET A 144 0.80 -22.32 -10.99
N ASP A 145 0.39 -22.98 -9.89
CA ASP A 145 0.96 -24.26 -9.47
C ASP A 145 0.73 -25.34 -10.57
N GLU A 146 -0.47 -25.44 -11.15
CA GLU A 146 -0.79 -26.39 -12.24
C GLU A 146 0.02 -26.14 -13.52
N TRP A 147 0.29 -24.86 -13.86
CA TRP A 147 1.09 -24.50 -15.02
C TRP A 147 2.57 -24.84 -14.85
N ASP A 148 3.10 -24.71 -13.63
CA ASP A 148 4.49 -25.06 -13.31
C ASP A 148 4.71 -26.58 -13.37
N ASP A 149 3.74 -27.37 -12.89
CA ASP A 149 3.77 -28.83 -12.97
C ASP A 149 3.74 -29.32 -14.44
N LEU A 150 2.84 -28.78 -15.26
CA LEU A 150 2.78 -29.07 -16.71
C LEU A 150 4.09 -28.72 -17.43
N ALA A 151 4.74 -27.61 -17.06
CA ALA A 151 6.02 -27.22 -17.63
C ALA A 151 7.16 -28.18 -17.24
N ALA A 152 7.11 -28.77 -16.05
CA ALA A 152 8.08 -29.77 -15.62
C ALA A 152 7.93 -31.08 -16.42
N GLU A 153 6.71 -31.56 -16.62
CA GLU A 153 6.38 -32.74 -17.43
C GLU A 153 6.83 -32.54 -18.90
N GLU A 154 6.52 -31.38 -19.48
CA GLU A 154 6.91 -31.07 -20.87
C GLU A 154 8.44 -31.11 -21.05
N ARG A 155 9.20 -30.61 -20.06
CA ARG A 155 10.67 -30.65 -20.06
C ARG A 155 11.22 -32.07 -19.93
N LEU A 156 10.54 -32.95 -19.21
CA LEU A 156 10.95 -34.34 -19.07
C LEU A 156 10.69 -35.10 -20.38
N HIS A 157 9.52 -34.90 -20.99
CA HIS A 157 9.17 -35.50 -22.27
C HIS A 157 10.06 -35.01 -23.42
N LYS A 158 10.44 -33.72 -23.41
CA LYS A 158 11.46 -33.18 -24.35
C LYS A 158 12.84 -33.80 -24.14
N ARG A 159 13.18 -34.23 -22.92
CA ARG A 159 14.44 -34.93 -22.62
C ARG A 159 14.41 -36.40 -23.05
N LEU A 160 13.27 -37.08 -22.89
CA LEU A 160 13.02 -38.41 -23.44
C LEU A 160 13.13 -38.42 -24.97
N LYS A 161 12.42 -37.52 -25.67
CA LYS A 161 12.51 -37.38 -27.14
C LYS A 161 13.92 -37.08 -27.65
N LYS A 162 14.75 -36.44 -26.83
CA LYS A 162 16.15 -36.13 -27.16
C LYS A 162 17.12 -37.25 -26.76
N GLY A 163 16.62 -38.39 -26.25
CA GLY A 163 17.42 -39.55 -25.84
C GLY A 163 18.32 -39.28 -24.64
N LYS A 164 18.04 -38.25 -23.84
CA LYS A 164 18.87 -37.84 -22.68
C LYS A 164 18.44 -38.52 -21.37
N ILE A 165 17.32 -39.23 -21.41
CA ILE A 165 16.68 -39.97 -20.30
C ILE A 165 16.10 -41.25 -20.95
N SER A 166 16.20 -42.39 -20.27
CA SER A 166 15.60 -43.66 -20.73
C SER A 166 14.08 -43.66 -20.50
N GLN A 167 13.35 -44.58 -21.13
CA GLN A 167 11.90 -44.73 -20.90
C GLN A 167 11.61 -45.06 -19.43
N ASP A 168 12.47 -45.86 -18.78
CA ASP A 168 12.32 -46.29 -17.38
C ASP A 168 12.52 -45.16 -16.35
N ASP A 169 13.23 -44.09 -16.72
CA ASP A 169 13.44 -42.90 -15.88
C ASP A 169 12.35 -41.82 -16.10
N PHE A 170 11.45 -42.02 -17.06
CA PHE A 170 10.36 -41.11 -17.41
C PHE A 170 9.03 -41.48 -16.74
N ASP A 171 8.79 -42.79 -16.54
CA ASP A 171 7.59 -43.34 -15.89
C ASP A 171 7.68 -43.32 -14.34
#